data_AF-A0A4Q3HHR4-F1
#
_entry.id   AF-A0A4Q3HHR4-F1
#
_cell.length_a   1.000
_cell.length_b   1.000
_cell.length_c   1.000
_cell.angle_alpha   90.00
_cell.angle_beta   90.00
_cell.angle_gamma   90.00
#
_symmetry.space_group_name_H-M   'P 1'
#
loop_
_entity.id
_entity.type
_entity.pdbx_description
1 polymer ?
#
loop_
_entity_poly.entity_id
_entity_poly.type
_entity_poly.pdbx_seq_one_letter_code
_entity_poly.pdbx_strand_id
1 'polypeptide(L)'
;MAGNKKSDKLRRLVDVQRQLEKLAEFELSTTVQRKAEIDQSIDTTVDALSSTDPVHQQFSKNYADRLTRLFSRSQQIVAQQKAQEQRVLREKTKGDRLEERMGDAKEL
;
A
#
# COMPACT_ATOMS: atom_id res chain seq x y z
N MET A 1 -15.61 -30.31 -26.93
CA MET A 1 -14.64 -30.65 -25.85
C MET A 1 -13.49 -29.65 -25.68
N ALA A 2 -12.96 -29.01 -26.73
CA ALA A 2 -11.85 -28.05 -26.61
C ALA A 2 -12.24 -26.67 -26.02
N GLY A 3 -13.45 -26.16 -26.29
CA GLY A 3 -13.96 -24.90 -25.75
C GLY A 3 -14.04 -24.87 -24.21
N ASN A 4 -14.53 -25.96 -23.60
CA ASN A 4 -14.62 -26.07 -22.13
C ASN A 4 -13.25 -25.95 -21.44
N LYS A 5 -12.20 -26.57 -21.99
CA LYS A 5 -10.84 -26.50 -21.41
C LYS A 5 -10.24 -25.10 -21.48
N LYS A 6 -10.51 -24.34 -22.56
CA LYS A 6 -10.06 -22.95 -22.72
C LYS A 6 -10.78 -22.02 -21.76
N SER A 7 -12.10 -22.18 -21.63
CA SER A 7 -12.93 -21.42 -20.69
C SER A 7 -12.54 -21.67 -19.23
N ASP A 8 -12.30 -22.92 -18.84
CA ASP A 8 -11.83 -23.27 -17.49
C ASP A 8 -10.45 -22.67 -17.16
N LYS A 9 -9.54 -22.61 -18.14
CA LYS A 9 -8.23 -21.96 -17.98
C LYS A 9 -8.38 -20.45 -17.79
N LEU A 10 -9.24 -19.80 -18.58
CA LEU A 10 -9.51 -18.37 -18.45
C LEU A 10 -10.13 -18.04 -17.09
N ARG A 11 -11.08 -18.86 -16.61
CA ARG A 11 -11.63 -18.71 -15.25
C ARG A 11 -10.54 -18.75 -14.19
N ARG A 12 -9.65 -19.74 -14.23
CA ARG A 12 -8.52 -19.83 -13.27
C ARG A 12 -7.59 -18.62 -13.33
N LEU A 13 -7.35 -18.07 -14.53
CA LEU A 13 -6.51 -16.88 -14.68
C LEU A 13 -7.18 -15.64 -14.09
N VAL A 14 -8.48 -15.49 -14.29
CA VAL A 14 -9.28 -14.43 -13.63
C VAL A 14 -9.21 -14.58 -12.11
N ASP A 15 -9.44 -15.78 -11.59
CA ASP A 15 -9.42 -16.05 -10.14
C ASP A 15 -8.08 -15.66 -9.52
N VAL A 16 -6.96 -16.07 -10.14
CA VAL A 16 -5.61 -15.71 -9.70
C VAL A 16 -5.39 -14.20 -9.81
N GLN A 17 -5.84 -13.57 -10.89
CA GLN A 17 -5.68 -12.13 -11.07
C GLN A 17 -6.43 -11.33 -9.98
N ARG A 18 -7.63 -11.77 -9.58
CA ARG A 18 -8.38 -11.17 -8.47
C ARG A 18 -7.72 -11.41 -7.11
N GLN A 19 -7.01 -12.52 -6.93
CA GLN A 19 -6.18 -12.73 -5.74
C GLN A 19 -4.98 -11.78 -5.71
N LEU A 20 -4.30 -11.55 -6.84
CA LEU A 20 -3.19 -10.60 -6.94
C LEU A 20 -3.64 -9.15 -6.69
N GLU A 21 -4.83 -8.79 -7.13
CA GLU A 21 -5.46 -7.51 -6.81
C GLU A 21 -5.65 -7.35 -5.30
N LYS A 22 -6.29 -8.31 -4.63
CA LYS A 22 -6.49 -8.30 -3.18
C LYS A 22 -5.17 -8.23 -2.41
N LEU A 23 -4.14 -8.93 -2.88
CA LEU A 23 -2.81 -8.86 -2.28
C LEU A 23 -2.22 -7.46 -2.41
N ALA A 24 -2.31 -6.84 -3.59
CA ALA A 24 -1.83 -5.48 -3.79
C ALA A 24 -2.59 -4.45 -2.93
N GLU A 25 -3.90 -4.61 -2.79
CA GLU A 25 -4.72 -3.77 -1.90
C GLU A 25 -4.35 -3.95 -0.43
N PHE A 26 -4.14 -5.18 0.02
CA PHE A 26 -3.70 -5.48 1.39
C PHE A 26 -2.33 -4.87 1.69
N GLU A 27 -1.38 -5.00 0.77
CA GLU A 27 -0.06 -4.38 0.90
C GLU A 27 -0.17 -2.84 0.98
N LEU A 28 -1.01 -2.22 0.16
CA LEU A 28 -1.26 -0.78 0.20
C LEU A 28 -1.88 -0.37 1.55
N SER A 29 -2.90 -1.10 2.03
CA SER A 29 -3.54 -0.85 3.32
C SER A 29 -2.54 -0.93 4.48
N THR A 30 -1.63 -1.90 4.44
CA THR A 30 -0.57 -2.05 5.45
C THR A 30 0.37 -0.85 5.45
N THR A 31 0.75 -0.36 4.27
CA THR A 31 1.59 0.84 4.15
C THR A 31 0.88 2.09 4.63
N VAL A 32 -0.42 2.25 4.32
CA VAL A 32 -1.24 3.37 4.81
C VAL A 32 -1.30 3.38 6.33
N GLN A 33 -1.50 2.22 6.97
CA GLN A 33 -1.48 2.12 8.43
C GLN A 33 -0.13 2.52 9.02
N ARG A 34 0.98 1.99 8.47
CA ARG A 34 2.33 2.35 8.90
C ARG A 34 2.64 3.84 8.70
N LYS A 35 2.10 4.46 7.64
CA LYS A 35 2.25 5.90 7.42
C LYS A 35 1.56 6.68 8.55
N ALA A 36 0.36 6.30 8.93
CA ALA A 36 -0.35 6.93 10.05
C ALA A 36 0.42 6.81 11.37
N GLU A 37 1.05 5.66 11.64
CA GLU A 37 1.90 5.45 12.83
C GLU A 37 3.15 6.34 12.82
N ILE A 38 3.77 6.56 11.65
CA ILE A 38 4.91 7.47 11.49
C ILE A 38 4.47 8.91 11.73
N ASP A 39 3.35 9.33 11.13
CA ASP A 39 2.82 10.68 11.28
C ASP A 39 2.49 10.97 12.75
N GLN A 40 1.82 10.06 13.44
CA GLN A 40 1.56 10.17 14.89
C GLN A 40 2.86 10.25 15.72
N SER A 41 3.89 9.50 15.31
CA SER A 41 5.20 9.55 15.97
C SER A 41 5.91 10.89 15.76
N ILE A 42 5.72 11.52 14.60
CA ILE A 42 6.22 12.87 14.30
C ILE A 42 5.54 13.86 15.23
N ASP A 43 4.20 13.87 15.26
CA ASP A 43 3.40 14.80 16.08
C ASP A 43 3.81 14.72 17.56
N THR A 44 3.84 13.50 18.12
CA THR A 44 4.25 13.28 19.51
C THR A 44 5.69 13.75 19.79
N THR A 45 6.59 13.61 18.81
CA THR A 45 8.00 14.05 18.96
C THR A 45 8.12 15.57 18.88
N VAL A 46 7.31 16.22 18.04
CA VAL A 46 7.22 17.68 17.94
C VAL A 46 6.67 18.27 19.23
N ASP A 47 5.60 17.69 19.77
CA ASP A 47 5.02 18.10 21.04
C ASP A 47 6.06 18.05 22.17
N ALA A 48 6.75 16.91 22.30
CA ALA A 48 7.82 16.75 23.29
C ALA A 48 8.98 17.75 23.09
N LEU A 49 9.39 18.00 21.84
CA LEU A 49 10.45 18.96 21.53
C LEU A 49 10.06 20.40 21.87
N SER A 50 8.78 20.75 21.72
CA SER A 50 8.23 22.09 22.01
C SER A 50 7.83 22.30 23.47
N SER A 51 7.89 21.24 24.29
CA SER A 51 7.45 21.27 25.69
C SER A 51 8.31 22.18 26.57
N THR A 52 7.66 22.87 27.51
CA THR A 52 8.33 23.67 28.55
C THR A 52 8.72 22.84 29.77
N ASP A 53 8.39 21.54 29.82
CA ASP A 53 8.80 20.66 30.90
C ASP A 53 10.34 20.48 30.88
N PRO A 54 11.05 20.76 31.99
CA PRO A 54 12.50 20.61 32.08
C PRO A 54 13.02 19.22 31.67
N VAL A 55 12.25 18.16 31.93
CA VAL A 55 12.58 16.80 31.51
C VAL A 55 12.69 16.73 30.00
N HIS A 56 11.68 17.24 29.28
CA HIS A 56 11.69 17.24 27.82
C HIS A 56 12.77 18.15 27.23
N GLN A 57 13.02 19.31 27.85
CA GLN A 57 14.07 20.23 27.43
C GLN A 57 15.47 19.59 27.47
N GLN A 58 15.74 18.78 28.51
CA GLN A 58 17.01 18.05 28.64
C GLN A 58 17.23 17.05 27.49
N PHE A 59 16.16 16.54 26.87
CA PHE A 59 16.22 15.60 25.74
C PHE A 59 16.02 16.23 24.36
N SER A 60 15.94 17.56 24.25
CA SER A 60 15.70 18.31 23.00
C SER A 60 16.54 17.83 21.81
N LYS A 61 17.84 17.62 22.00
CA LYS A 61 18.73 17.09 20.95
C LYS A 61 18.32 15.69 20.46
N ASN A 62 17.93 14.80 21.39
CA ASN A 62 17.49 13.45 21.05
C ASN A 62 16.17 13.47 20.26
N TYR A 63 15.25 14.37 20.61
CA TYR A 63 14.01 14.56 19.87
C TYR A 63 14.27 15.10 18.46
N ALA A 64 15.17 16.07 18.30
CA ALA A 64 15.56 16.58 16.98
C ALA A 64 16.19 15.49 16.08
N ASP A 65 17.07 14.67 16.63
CA ASP A 65 17.67 13.53 15.92
C ASP A 65 16.61 12.48 15.54
N ARG A 66 15.67 12.19 16.44
CA ARG A 66 14.54 11.29 16.18
C ARG A 66 13.63 11.84 15.09
N LEU A 67 13.31 13.13 15.14
CA LEU A 67 12.44 13.81 14.18
C LEU A 67 13.04 13.76 12.77
N THR A 68 14.35 13.98 12.64
CA THR A 68 15.08 13.85 11.36
C THR A 68 14.94 12.45 10.77
N ARG A 69 15.09 11.40 11.60
CA ARG A 69 14.90 10.01 11.16
C ARG A 69 13.45 9.72 10.77
N LEU A 70 12.47 10.25 11.51
CA LEU A 70 11.05 10.07 11.21
C LEU A 70 10.66 10.74 9.88
N PHE A 71 11.16 11.94 9.59
CA PHE A 71 10.91 12.60 8.30
C PHE A 71 11.49 11.82 7.12
N SER A 72 12.71 11.28 7.25
CA SER A 72 13.29 10.41 6.24
C SER A 72 12.42 9.17 5.99
N ARG A 73 11.93 8.52 7.05
CA ARG A 73 11.00 7.38 6.94
C ARG A 73 9.66 7.79 6.32
N SER A 74 9.13 8.97 6.66
CA SER A 74 7.89 9.51 6.08
C SER A 74 8.01 9.71 4.57
N GLN A 75 9.13 10.26 4.09
CA GLN A 75 9.38 10.39 2.65
C GLN A 75 9.45 9.04 1.95
N GLN A 76 10.16 8.07 2.55
CA GLN A 76 10.27 6.72 2.00
C GLN A 76 8.91 6.01 1.91
N ILE A 77 8.09 6.11 2.97
CA ILE A 77 6.80 5.43 2.99
C ILE A 77 5.80 6.05 2.02
N VAL A 78 5.84 7.38 1.81
CA VAL A 78 5.03 8.06 0.79
C VAL A 78 5.41 7.60 -0.62
N ALA A 79 6.71 7.46 -0.91
CA ALA A 79 7.16 6.92 -2.19
C ALA A 79 6.70 5.47 -2.40
N GLN A 80 6.78 4.64 -1.36
CA GLN A 80 6.29 3.25 -1.39
C GLN A 80 4.77 3.20 -1.62
N GLN A 81 3.99 4.01 -0.90
CA GLN A 81 2.53 4.07 -1.04
C GLN A 81 2.15 4.41 -2.48
N LYS A 82 2.76 5.43 -3.09
CA LYS A 82 2.49 5.83 -4.47
C LYS A 82 2.77 4.70 -5.47
N ALA A 83 3.86 3.94 -5.27
CA ALA A 83 4.18 2.80 -6.12
C ALA A 83 3.13 1.67 -5.97
N GLN A 84 2.65 1.43 -4.75
CA GLN A 84 1.62 0.43 -4.48
C GLN A 84 0.25 0.84 -5.03
N GLU A 85 -0.15 2.11 -4.94
CA GLU A 85 -1.36 2.64 -5.58
C GLU A 85 -1.36 2.38 -7.09
N GLN A 86 -0.23 2.64 -7.76
CA GLN A 86 -0.08 2.31 -9.17
C GLN A 86 -0.16 0.81 -9.45
N ARG A 87 0.38 -0.02 -8.56
CA ARG A 87 0.29 -1.49 -8.67
C ARG A 87 -1.16 -1.95 -8.56
N VAL A 88 -1.92 -1.45 -7.58
CA VAL A 88 -3.36 -1.77 -7.42
C VAL A 88 -4.12 -1.45 -8.70
N LEU A 89 -3.93 -0.25 -9.27
CA LEU A 89 -4.59 0.15 -10.51
C LEU A 89 -4.24 -0.77 -11.69
N ARG A 90 -2.96 -1.17 -11.80
CA ARG A 90 -2.51 -2.10 -12.85
C ARG A 90 -3.14 -3.49 -12.70
N GLU A 91 -3.18 -4.04 -11.48
CA GLU A 91 -3.76 -5.37 -11.25
C GLU A 91 -5.28 -5.38 -11.46
N LYS A 92 -5.99 -4.30 -11.09
CA LYS A 92 -7.40 -4.08 -11.43
C LYS A 92 -7.64 -4.11 -12.93
N THR A 93 -6.89 -3.27 -13.66
CA THR A 93 -7.00 -3.18 -15.12
C THR A 93 -6.73 -4.52 -15.81
N LYS A 94 -5.78 -5.32 -15.31
CA LYS A 94 -5.52 -6.67 -15.83
C LYS A 94 -6.67 -7.63 -15.53
N GLY A 95 -7.24 -7.58 -14.33
CA GLY A 95 -8.41 -8.36 -13.94
C GLY A 95 -9.59 -8.12 -14.86
N ASP A 96 -9.93 -6.84 -15.08
CA ASP A 96 -11.07 -6.44 -15.90
C ASP A 96 -10.90 -6.90 -17.35
N ARG A 97 -9.69 -6.76 -17.92
CA ARG A 97 -9.37 -7.26 -19.27
C ARG A 97 -9.45 -8.78 -19.38
N LEU A 98 -9.11 -9.52 -18.32
CA LEU A 98 -9.21 -10.99 -18.33
C LEU A 98 -10.66 -11.45 -18.21
N GLU A 99 -11.47 -10.75 -17.43
CA GLU A 99 -12.90 -11.02 -17.32
C GLU A 99 -13.65 -10.75 -18.63
N GLU A 100 -13.35 -9.62 -19.28
CA GLU A 100 -13.88 -9.29 -20.62
C GLU A 100 -13.59 -10.42 -21.61
N ARG A 101 -12.32 -10.83 -21.73
CA ARG A 101 -11.91 -11.94 -22.62
C ARG A 101 -12.56 -13.28 -22.27
N MET A 102 -12.86 -13.51 -20.99
CA MET A 102 -13.59 -14.70 -20.56
C MET A 102 -15.07 -14.62 -20.97
N GLY A 103 -15.68 -13.44 -20.88
CA GLY A 103 -17.03 -13.16 -21.37
C GLY A 103 -17.16 -13.44 -22.86
N ASP A 104 -16.30 -12.82 -23.67
CA ASP A 104 -16.26 -13.02 -25.12
C ASP A 104 -16.11 -14.50 -25.52
N ALA A 105 -15.30 -15.24 -24.77
CA ALA A 105 -15.05 -16.66 -25.02
C ALA A 105 -16.21 -17.59 -24.60
N LYS A 106 -17.20 -17.08 -23.85
CA LYS A 106 -18.44 -17.80 -23.52
C LYS A 106 -19.56 -17.50 -24.52
N GLU A 107 -19.51 -16.37 -25.21
CA GLU A 107 -20.48 -15.97 -26.23
C GLU A 107 -20.20 -16.61 -27.62
N LEU A 108 -18.98 -17.12 -27.82
CA LEU A 108 -18.52 -17.88 -29.01
C LEU A 108 -18.62 -19.41 -28.82
#